data_AF-A0A7Y3NR74-F1
#
_entry.id   AF-A0A7Y3NR74-F1
#
_cell.length_a   1.000
_cell.length_b   1.000
_cell.length_c   1.000
_cell.angle_alpha   90.00
_cell.angle_beta   90.00
_cell.angle_gamma   90.00
#
_symmetry.space_group_name_H-M   'P 1'
#
loop_
_entity.id
_entity.type
_entity.pdbx_description
1 polymer ?
#
loop_
_entity_poly.entity_id
_entity_poly.type
_entity_poly.pdbx_seq_one_letter_code
_entity_poly.pdbx_strand_id
1 'polypeptide(L)' 'MANKFIVQTPDAPAAIGTYSQAVRMDNTVYLSGQIGLEPNSMQMVEGIEAQVHRVFQNLRAVA' A
#
# COMPACT_ATOMS: atom_id res chain seq x y z
N MET A 1 12.01 -15.52 18.81
CA MET A 1 11.27 -14.24 18.88
C MET A 1 10.72 -13.96 17.49
N ALA A 2 9.45 -13.56 17.37
CA ALA A 2 8.87 -13.20 16.08
C ALA A 2 9.49 -11.88 15.59
N ASN A 3 9.92 -11.82 14.33
CA ASN A 3 10.50 -10.62 13.75
C ASN A 3 9.41 -9.77 13.10
N LYS A 4 9.04 -8.66 13.74
CA LYS A 4 8.07 -7.68 13.23
C LYS A 4 8.80 -6.58 12.46
N PHE A 5 8.46 -6.44 11.18
CA PHE A 5 8.96 -5.37 10.32
C PHE A 5 7.79 -4.54 9.77
N ILE A 6 7.89 -3.21 9.92
CA ILE A 6 6.94 -2.26 9.34
C ILE A 6 7.37 -1.93 7.92
N VAL A 7 6.50 -2.17 6.96
CA VAL A 7 6.78 -1.90 5.54
C VAL A 7 6.35 -0.47 5.22
N GLN A 8 7.24 0.27 4.57
CA GLN A 8 7.00 1.61 4.06
C GLN A 8 7.75 1.83 2.74
N THR A 9 7.06 2.37 1.75
CA THR A 9 7.60 2.74 0.44
C THR A 9 7.06 4.11 0.01
N PRO A 10 7.83 4.95 -0.70
CA PRO A 10 7.32 6.16 -1.33
C PRO A 10 6.43 5.88 -2.56
N ASP A 11 6.49 4.68 -3.13
CA ASP A 11 5.79 4.33 -4.39
C ASP A 11 4.33 3.87 -4.17
N ALA A 12 3.87 3.84 -2.92
CA ALA A 12 2.49 3.60 -2.53
C ALA A 12 1.95 4.77 -1.67
N PRO A 13 0.63 5.01 -1.65
CA PRO A 13 0.04 6.07 -0.84
C PRO A 13 0.50 6.00 0.62
N ALA A 14 0.82 7.16 1.20
CA ALA A 14 1.27 7.24 2.57
C ALA A 14 0.20 6.70 3.54
N ALA A 15 0.62 5.91 4.54
CA ALA A 15 -0.28 5.46 5.59
C ALA A 15 -0.57 6.59 6.59
N ILE A 16 -1.68 7.29 6.40
CA ILE A 16 -2.09 8.42 7.26
C ILE A 16 -3.03 7.91 8.38
N GLY A 17 -2.53 7.88 9.61
CA GLY A 17 -3.31 7.49 10.80
C GLY A 17 -2.72 6.27 11.49
N THR A 18 -3.56 5.51 12.19
CA THR A 18 -3.12 4.40 13.06
C THR A 18 -3.03 3.06 12.31
N TYR A 19 -2.30 3.03 11.20
CA TYR A 19 -2.01 1.82 10.43
C TYR A 19 -0.67 1.91 9.70
N SER A 20 -0.26 0.83 9.03
CA SER A 20 0.96 0.76 8.20
C SER A 20 0.61 0.22 6.82
N GLN A 21 1.39 0.55 5.78
CA GLN A 21 1.16 0.03 4.42
C GLN A 21 1.15 -1.51 4.39
N ALA A 22 2.09 -2.14 5.11
CA ALA A 22 2.02 -3.54 5.48
C ALA A 22 2.80 -3.82 6.76
N VAL A 23 2.57 -4.99 7.35
CA VAL A 23 3.38 -5.54 8.44
C VAL A 23 3.88 -6.91 8.03
N ARG A 24 5.19 -7.12 8.06
CA ARG A 24 5.79 -8.44 7.87
C ARG A 24 6.06 -9.07 9.23
N MET A 25 5.58 -10.30 9.40
CA MET A 25 5.89 -11.17 10.53
C MET A 25 6.60 -12.40 9.97
N ASP A 26 7.90 -12.51 10.26
CA ASP A 26 8.77 -13.55 9.71
C ASP A 26 8.68 -13.61 8.17
N ASN A 27 8.05 -14.66 7.62
CA ASN A 27 7.89 -14.88 6.19
C ASN A 27 6.52 -14.45 5.62
N THR A 28 5.59 -14.01 6.47
CA THR A 28 4.24 -13.61 6.05
C THR A 28 4.12 -12.10 6.04
N VAL A 29 3.60 -11.53 4.95
CA VAL A 29 3.31 -10.10 4.83
C VAL A 29 1.80 -9.89 4.87
N TYR A 30 1.35 -9.10 5.84
CA TYR A 30 -0.04 -8.66 5.97
C TYR A 30 -0.17 -7.28 5.33
N LEU A 31 -0.80 -7.24 4.15
CA LEU A 31 -1.00 -6.04 3.36
C LEU A 31 -2.24 -5.27 3.86
N SER A 32 -2.13 -3.94 3.99
CA SER A 32 -3.31 -3.08 4.15
C SER A 32 -4.03 -2.92 2.82
N GLY A 33 -5.33 -2.63 2.89
CA GLY A 33 -6.14 -2.37 1.69
C GLY A 33 -5.57 -1.19 0.89
N GLN A 34 -5.35 -1.41 -0.40
CA GLN A 34 -4.96 -0.35 -1.33
C GLN A 34 -6.18 0.10 -2.13
N ILE A 35 -6.26 1.42 -2.35
CA ILE A 35 -7.26 2.07 -3.20
C ILE A 35 -6.56 2.75 -4.39
N GLY A 36 -7.34 3.23 -5.35
CA GLY A 36 -6.85 3.85 -6.59
C GLY A 36 -6.23 5.25 -6.41
N LEU A 37 -5.53 5.50 -5.30
CA LEU A 37 -4.81 6.74 -5.06
C LEU A 37 -3.46 6.75 -5.77
N GLU A 38 -3.11 7.89 -6.34
CA GLU A 38 -1.76 8.18 -6.82
C GLU A 38 -0.90 8.70 -5.64
N PRO A 39 0.28 8.11 -5.34
CA PRO A 39 1.09 8.38 -4.15
C PRO A 39 1.58 9.82 -4.00
N ASN A 40 1.89 10.49 -5.11
CA ASN A 40 2.48 11.84 -5.06
C ASN A 40 1.40 12.90 -4.79
N SER A 41 0.28 12.80 -5.50
CA SER A 41 -0.85 13.74 -5.42
C SER A 41 -1.83 13.41 -4.31
N MET A 42 -1.84 12.15 -3.85
CA MET A 42 -2.84 11.61 -2.93
C MET A 42 -4.29 11.81 -3.41
N GLN A 43 -4.48 11.86 -4.74
CA GLN A 43 -5.78 11.94 -5.39
C GLN A 43 -6.17 10.60 -6.01
N MET A 44 -7.48 10.35 -6.11
CA MET A 44 -8.01 9.18 -6.81
C MET A 44 -7.83 9.35 -8.31
N VAL A 45 -7.34 8.31 -8.98
CA VAL A 45 -7.33 8.27 -10.45
C VAL A 45 -8.77 8.18 -10.99
N GLU A 46 -9.01 8.77 -12.16
CA GLU A 46 -10.35 8.83 -12.76
C GLU A 46 -10.71 7.52 -13.48
N GLY A 47 -11.93 7.04 -13.25
CA GLY A 47 -12.47 5.84 -13.91
C GLY A 47 -12.13 4.52 -13.21
N ILE A 48 -13.07 3.57 -13.25
CA ILE A 48 -12.95 2.30 -12.51
C ILE A 48 -11.77 1.45 -12.99
N GLU A 49 -11.53 1.38 -14.29
CA GLU A 49 -10.44 0.58 -14.87
C GLU A 49 -9.08 1.10 -14.40
N ALA A 50 -8.85 2.41 -14.50
CA ALA A 50 -7.63 3.04 -14.02
C ALA A 50 -7.44 2.84 -12.50
N GLN A 51 -8.51 2.95 -11.71
CA GLN A 51 -8.46 2.71 -10.26
C GLN A 51 -8.06 1.27 -9.95
N VAL A 52 -8.61 0.28 -10.66
CA VAL A 52 -8.25 -1.13 -10.50
C VAL A 52 -6.76 -1.34 -10.81
N HIS A 53 -6.26 -0.78 -11.92
CA HIS A 53 -4.82 -0.85 -12.23
C HIS A 53 -3.97 -0.18 -11.15
N ARG A 54 -4.38 1.00 -10.66
CA ARG A 54 -3.67 1.74 -9.61
C ARG A 54 -3.63 0.96 -8.30
N VAL A 55 -4.71 0.29 -7.91
CA VAL A 55 -4.76 -0.59 -6.74
C VAL A 55 -3.67 -1.66 -6.83
N PHE A 56 -3.56 -2.36 -7.96
CA PHE A 56 -2.55 -3.41 -8.12
C PHE A 56 -1.11 -2.87 -8.21
N GLN A 57 -0.92 -1.69 -8.79
CA GLN A 57 0.38 -1.00 -8.78
C GLN A 57 0.80 -0.64 -7.36
N ASN A 58 -0.14 -0.12 -6.55
CA ASN A 58 0.10 0.20 -5.15
C ASN A 58 0.42 -1.06 -4.33
N LEU A 59 -0.31 -2.16 -4.53
CA LEU A 59 -0.02 -3.43 -3.86
C LEU A 59 1.39 -3.94 -4.17
N ARG A 60 1.79 -3.92 -5.45
CA ARG A 60 3.13 -4.32 -5.91
C ARG A 60 4.24 -3.44 -5.31
N ALA A 61 3.98 -2.15 -5.13
CA ALA A 61 4.96 -1.25 -4.53
C ALA A 61 5.21 -1.57 -3.04
N VAL A 62 4.20 -2.11 -2.35
CA VAL A 62 4.29 -2.44 -0.92
C VAL A 62 5.00 -3.77 -0.67
N ALA A 63 4.76 -4.82 -1.48
CA ALA A 63 5.38 -6.14 -1.28
C ALA A 63 5.56 -6.95 -2.57
#